data_AF-A0A835WPG5-F1
#
_entry.id   AF-A0A835WPG5-F1
#
_cell.length_a   1.000
_cell.length_b   1.000
_cell.length_c   1.000
_cell.angle_alpha   90.00
_cell.angle_beta   90.00
_cell.angle_gamma   90.00
#
_symmetry.space_group_name_H-M   'P 1'
#
loop_
_entity.id
_entity.type
_entity.pdbx_description
1 polymer ?
#
loop_
_entity_poly.entity_id
_entity_poly.type
_entity_poly.pdbx_seq_one_letter_code
_entity_poly.pdbx_strand_id
1 'polypeptide(L)'
;MRCLSITQLRAKRSASGLSCRHRAAPFTRAAVRVPVAQPAAPDRRGFLLSPRAAAPAAEVASASQPAGGPSFTLECVETGTDIHVFGVEHLAPQPHIGEWIIRQRPQAVVVETAMGPEHGAVSGNVIRCGDQVADPTAAFYLRMFCQIGVSLQDFKDGDFTESPLWGNVRSSYNGEQLAYIGAFATGAPLVFGDRPKDITYRRLFGLTTVEDLDKGYSHQATANYRSFLGLPPPPYDPEALPVTEIISMQEREAVMLKVVYQLCHNRLTQQQLAGGQPKSIALVVGSAHLAGLKSLWESGKWRELLGIGAAPESPLQASELLSAPPLPTPESDPKYGLRRGLMESMMRLNVTREVLKDVETVLGPVPERQAVAAEAVKEVYGSPRMQLASLPKELLGKLIVGLPRGSDFQEVLQTLRDIRPMNGGPGYSEDMVMYVRGLNFELE
;
A
#
# COMPACT_ATOMS: atom_id res chain seq x y z
N MET A 1 -13.20 50.37 4.63
CA MET A 1 -14.43 51.07 4.18
C MET A 1 -15.25 50.11 3.34
N ARG A 2 -16.55 50.03 3.64
CA ARG A 2 -17.56 49.16 3.02
C ARG A 2 -18.05 49.75 1.69
N CYS A 3 -18.40 48.90 0.73
CA CYS A 3 -19.68 48.83 -0.01
C CYS A 3 -19.51 47.80 -1.17
N LEU A 4 -20.24 46.68 -1.19
CA LEU A 4 -21.63 46.48 -1.67
C LEU A 4 -21.76 46.67 -3.20
N SER A 5 -22.55 45.94 -3.98
CA SER A 5 -23.26 44.66 -3.90
C SER A 5 -23.92 44.42 -5.29
N ILE A 6 -24.12 43.15 -5.65
CA ILE A 6 -25.35 42.52 -6.21
C ILE A 6 -26.07 43.15 -7.44
N THR A 7 -26.49 42.27 -8.39
CA THR A 7 -27.87 42.02 -8.91
C THR A 7 -27.86 41.79 -10.44
N GLN A 8 -27.93 40.53 -10.92
CA GLN A 8 -29.08 39.79 -11.50
C GLN A 8 -29.87 40.45 -12.66
N LEU A 9 -30.15 39.68 -13.72
CA LEU A 9 -31.48 39.36 -14.34
C LEU A 9 -31.26 38.63 -15.69
N ARG A 10 -31.58 37.34 -15.84
CA ARG A 10 -32.86 36.66 -16.14
C ARG A 10 -33.26 36.56 -17.63
N ALA A 11 -33.39 35.30 -18.06
CA ALA A 11 -34.49 34.68 -18.82
C ALA A 11 -34.63 34.90 -20.34
N LYS A 12 -34.68 33.77 -21.08
CA LYS A 12 -35.87 33.39 -21.87
C LYS A 12 -35.91 31.87 -22.17
N ARG A 13 -37.07 31.28 -21.86
CA ARG A 13 -37.55 29.95 -22.26
C ARG A 13 -38.02 29.98 -23.71
N SER A 14 -37.96 28.84 -24.40
CA SER A 14 -39.00 28.40 -25.34
C SER A 14 -38.91 26.88 -25.52
N ALA A 15 -40.06 26.22 -25.52
CA ALA A 15 -40.27 24.79 -25.53
C ALA A 15 -41.13 24.40 -26.74
N SER A 16 -40.88 23.21 -27.31
CA SER A 16 -41.81 22.35 -28.06
C SER A 16 -40.97 21.18 -28.61
N GLY A 17 -41.19 19.90 -28.33
CA GLY A 17 -42.44 19.18 -28.12
C GLY A 17 -42.86 18.54 -29.44
N LEU A 18 -42.57 17.25 -29.65
CA LEU A 18 -43.35 16.36 -30.52
C LEU A 18 -43.05 14.88 -30.25
N SER A 19 -44.12 14.18 -29.86
CA SER A 19 -44.25 12.76 -29.62
C SER A 19 -44.65 12.06 -30.93
N CYS A 20 -44.21 10.81 -31.14
CA CYS A 20 -45.06 9.84 -31.85
C CYS A 20 -44.71 8.38 -31.49
N ARG A 21 -45.70 7.68 -30.92
CA ARG A 21 -45.80 6.22 -30.75
C ARG A 21 -46.48 5.61 -31.99
N HIS A 22 -46.15 4.37 -32.37
CA HIS A 22 -47.03 3.32 -32.94
C HIS A 22 -46.29 1.95 -32.82
N ARG A 23 -46.74 0.99 -32.01
CA ARG A 23 -47.77 -0.08 -32.18
C ARG A 23 -47.33 -1.34 -32.97
N ALA A 24 -46.88 -2.35 -32.22
CA ALA A 24 -47.32 -3.75 -32.08
C ALA A 24 -47.66 -4.71 -33.27
N ALA A 25 -47.08 -5.92 -33.14
CA ALA A 25 -47.64 -7.29 -33.25
C ALA A 25 -47.48 -8.07 -34.60
N PRO A 26 -47.81 -9.38 -34.66
CA PRO A 26 -46.98 -10.52 -34.22
C PRO A 26 -46.85 -11.61 -35.31
N PHE A 27 -45.96 -12.61 -35.14
CA PHE A 27 -46.02 -13.85 -35.92
C PHE A 27 -45.77 -15.09 -35.06
N THR A 28 -46.77 -15.95 -35.02
CA THR A 28 -46.76 -17.33 -34.55
C THR A 28 -46.45 -18.27 -35.71
N ARG A 29 -45.68 -19.33 -35.48
CA ARG A 29 -45.86 -20.59 -36.21
C ARG A 29 -45.37 -21.79 -35.40
N ALA A 30 -46.28 -22.75 -35.27
CA ALA A 30 -46.08 -24.06 -34.68
C ALA A 30 -45.38 -25.02 -35.64
N ALA A 31 -44.59 -25.96 -35.10
CA ALA A 31 -44.30 -27.23 -35.76
C ALA A 31 -43.95 -28.34 -34.73
N VAL A 32 -44.88 -29.29 -34.62
CA VAL A 32 -44.73 -30.76 -34.57
C VAL A 32 -43.67 -31.38 -33.64
N ARG A 33 -44.18 -32.09 -32.62
CA ARG A 33 -43.49 -33.10 -31.81
C ARG A 33 -43.42 -34.44 -32.54
N VAL A 34 -42.27 -35.11 -32.49
CA VAL A 34 -42.10 -36.56 -32.71
C VAL A 34 -41.27 -37.10 -31.53
N PRO A 35 -41.61 -38.24 -30.91
CA PRO A 35 -40.97 -38.72 -29.69
C PRO A 35 -39.70 -39.51 -30.00
N VAL A 36 -38.61 -39.21 -29.30
CA VAL A 36 -37.41 -40.06 -29.26
C VAL A 36 -37.08 -40.35 -27.80
N ALA A 37 -36.79 -41.63 -27.55
CA ALA A 37 -36.70 -42.27 -26.25
C ALA A 37 -35.68 -41.64 -25.29
N GLN A 38 -36.05 -41.58 -24.01
CA GLN A 38 -35.19 -41.22 -22.88
C GLN A 38 -34.17 -42.34 -22.58
N PRO A 39 -32.87 -42.02 -22.43
CA PRO A 39 -31.97 -42.80 -21.59
C PRO A 39 -32.13 -42.38 -20.12
N ALA A 40 -32.01 -43.36 -19.23
CA ALA A 40 -32.17 -43.25 -17.79
C ALA A 40 -31.25 -42.18 -17.14
N ALA A 41 -31.81 -41.47 -16.17
CA ALA A 41 -31.11 -40.50 -15.33
C ALA A 41 -30.08 -41.17 -14.41
N PRO A 42 -28.87 -40.62 -14.25
CA PRO A 42 -28.07 -40.84 -13.05
C PRO A 42 -28.45 -39.84 -11.96
N ASP A 43 -28.45 -40.34 -10.73
CA ASP A 43 -28.75 -39.65 -9.46
C ASP A 43 -28.16 -38.24 -9.36
N ARG A 44 -29.03 -37.21 -9.34
CA ARG A 44 -28.68 -35.87 -8.88
C ARG A 44 -28.74 -35.82 -7.35
N ARG A 45 -27.67 -36.22 -6.68
CA ARG A 45 -27.39 -35.70 -5.34
C ARG A 45 -27.01 -34.22 -5.49
N GLY A 46 -27.90 -33.36 -5.03
CA GLY A 46 -27.67 -31.92 -4.99
C GLY A 46 -26.50 -31.58 -4.07
N PHE A 47 -25.43 -31.05 -4.65
CA PHE A 47 -24.54 -30.13 -3.96
C PHE A 47 -24.71 -28.76 -4.60
N LEU A 48 -25.33 -27.85 -3.84
CA LEU A 48 -25.32 -26.43 -4.12
C LEU A 48 -23.86 -25.95 -4.04
N LEU A 49 -23.21 -25.83 -5.20
CA LEU A 49 -21.89 -25.21 -5.28
C LEU A 49 -22.05 -23.70 -5.04
N SER A 50 -21.44 -23.28 -3.93
CA SER A 50 -21.34 -21.91 -3.44
C SER A 50 -20.68 -20.99 -4.48
N PRO A 51 -20.92 -19.66 -4.41
CA PRO A 51 -20.25 -18.72 -5.28
C PRO A 51 -18.74 -18.80 -5.10
N ARG A 52 -18.06 -18.95 -6.25
CA ARG A 52 -16.62 -18.92 -6.50
C ARG A 52 -15.88 -18.00 -5.51
N ALA A 53 -15.13 -18.62 -4.59
CA ALA A 53 -14.23 -17.90 -3.70
C ALA A 53 -13.13 -17.24 -4.54
N ALA A 54 -12.99 -15.92 -4.43
CA ALA A 54 -11.74 -15.25 -4.74
C ALA A 54 -10.64 -15.89 -3.87
N ALA A 55 -9.47 -16.13 -4.46
CA ALA A 55 -8.31 -16.61 -3.71
C ALA A 55 -8.13 -15.75 -2.45
N PRO A 56 -7.98 -16.35 -1.25
CA PRO A 56 -7.82 -15.58 -0.03
C PRO A 56 -6.53 -14.77 -0.15
N ALA A 57 -6.62 -13.46 0.11
CA ALA A 57 -5.45 -12.66 0.41
C ALA A 57 -4.76 -13.34 1.60
N ALA A 58 -3.52 -13.80 1.39
CA ALA A 58 -2.77 -14.51 2.42
C ALA A 58 -2.63 -13.61 3.64
N GLU A 59 -3.11 -14.07 4.79
CA GLU A 59 -2.76 -13.49 6.09
C GLU A 59 -1.24 -13.61 6.24
N VAL A 60 -0.57 -12.46 6.25
CA VAL A 60 0.87 -12.35 6.44
C VAL A 60 1.20 -12.88 7.84
N ALA A 61 1.91 -14.01 7.90
CA ALA A 61 2.35 -14.58 9.17
C ALA A 61 3.41 -13.66 9.82
N SER A 62 2.98 -12.90 10.83
CA SER A 62 3.77 -11.96 11.63
C SER A 62 4.94 -12.65 12.34
N ALA A 63 6.13 -12.05 12.27
CA ALA A 63 7.19 -12.30 13.24
C ALA A 63 6.66 -11.93 14.64
N SER A 64 6.99 -12.75 15.64
CA SER A 64 6.52 -12.62 17.02
C SER A 64 6.88 -11.25 17.63
N GLN A 65 5.92 -10.33 17.66
CA GLN A 65 6.06 -9.05 18.38
C GLN A 65 6.01 -9.31 19.90
N PRO A 66 6.82 -8.60 20.71
CA PRO A 66 6.71 -8.68 22.16
C PRO A 66 5.32 -8.23 22.61
N ALA A 67 4.66 -9.08 23.41
CA ALA A 67 3.33 -8.80 23.93
C ALA A 67 3.37 -7.59 24.87
N GLY A 68 2.91 -6.43 24.41
CA GLY A 68 2.57 -5.29 25.27
C GLY A 68 3.49 -4.06 25.22
N GLY A 69 4.42 -3.95 24.28
CA GLY A 69 5.35 -2.81 24.21
C GLY A 69 5.83 -2.49 22.79
N PRO A 70 6.76 -1.53 22.63
CA PRO A 70 7.37 -1.24 21.34
C PRO A 70 8.13 -2.45 20.81
N SER A 71 8.21 -2.56 19.47
CA SER A 71 9.02 -3.57 18.80
C SER A 71 10.51 -3.39 19.12
N PHE A 72 10.97 -2.14 19.22
CA PHE A 72 12.26 -1.74 19.75
C PHE A 72 12.27 -0.25 20.12
N THR A 73 13.27 0.19 20.88
CA THR A 73 13.51 1.60 21.19
C THR A 73 14.83 2.02 20.54
N LEU A 74 14.82 3.17 19.86
CA LEU A 74 16.02 3.85 19.39
C LEU A 74 16.28 5.06 20.30
N GLU A 75 17.53 5.48 20.42
CA GLU A 75 17.92 6.67 21.19
C GLU A 75 18.48 7.73 20.25
N CYS A 76 18.01 8.97 20.38
CA CYS A 76 18.67 10.14 19.82
C CYS A 76 19.67 10.67 20.85
N VAL A 77 20.90 10.15 20.81
CA VAL A 77 21.96 10.41 21.79
C VAL A 77 22.24 11.91 21.94
N GLU A 78 22.09 12.70 20.87
CA GLU A 78 22.34 14.14 20.87
C GLU A 78 21.36 14.92 21.75
N THR A 79 20.14 14.40 21.94
CA THR A 79 19.07 15.08 22.69
C THR A 79 18.59 14.28 23.90
N GLY A 80 19.03 13.02 24.05
CA GLY A 80 18.53 12.09 25.05
C GLY A 80 17.06 11.73 24.86
N THR A 81 16.56 11.79 23.61
CA THR A 81 15.18 11.46 23.27
C THR A 81 15.03 9.97 22.96
N ASP A 82 14.10 9.31 23.64
CA ASP A 82 13.71 7.93 23.34
C ASP A 82 12.70 7.87 22.18
N ILE A 83 12.94 6.98 21.22
CA ILE A 83 12.08 6.76 20.06
C ILE A 83 11.54 5.34 20.14
N HIS A 84 10.28 5.20 20.52
CA HIS A 84 9.62 3.91 20.67
C HIS A 84 8.95 3.50 19.36
N VAL A 85 9.48 2.45 18.72
CA VAL A 85 9.05 2.02 17.38
C VAL A 85 8.07 0.86 17.49
N PHE A 86 6.91 1.00 16.85
CA PHE A 86 5.84 0.01 16.79
C PHE A 86 5.61 -0.43 15.35
N GLY A 87 5.68 -1.75 15.11
CA GLY A 87 5.23 -2.34 13.86
C GLY A 87 3.72 -2.60 13.88
N VAL A 88 2.99 -2.17 12.86
CA VAL A 88 1.57 -2.46 12.69
C VAL A 88 1.32 -3.47 11.58
N GLU A 89 0.30 -4.30 11.80
CA GLU A 89 -0.32 -5.15 10.80
C GLU A 89 -1.65 -4.48 10.41
N HIS A 90 -1.76 -3.98 9.17
CA HIS A 90 -2.81 -3.04 8.76
C HIS A 90 -4.27 -3.54 8.95
N LEU A 91 -4.47 -4.85 9.11
CA LEU A 91 -5.77 -5.48 9.29
C LEU A 91 -6.01 -6.06 10.70
N ALA A 92 -5.00 -6.06 11.57
CA ALA A 92 -5.10 -6.65 12.89
C ALA A 92 -5.32 -5.57 13.98
N PRO A 93 -6.23 -5.79 14.93
CA PRO A 93 -6.27 -5.00 16.16
C PRO A 93 -4.98 -5.19 16.95
N GLN A 94 -4.29 -4.09 17.25
CA GLN A 94 -3.08 -4.07 18.09
C GLN A 94 -3.27 -3.05 19.22
N PRO A 95 -4.12 -3.38 20.22
CA PRO A 95 -4.54 -2.43 21.24
C PRO A 95 -3.38 -1.91 22.10
N HIS A 96 -2.33 -2.72 22.28
CA HIS A 96 -1.15 -2.36 23.04
C HIS A 96 -0.48 -1.05 22.57
N ILE A 97 -0.58 -0.69 21.29
CA ILE A 97 0.04 0.53 20.74
C ILE A 97 -0.67 1.76 21.28
N GLY A 98 -2.00 1.82 21.12
CA GLY A 98 -2.80 2.92 21.64
C GLY A 98 -2.78 2.98 23.17
N GLU A 99 -2.80 1.82 23.84
CA GLU A 99 -2.65 1.75 25.30
C GLU A 99 -1.31 2.29 25.79
N TRP A 100 -0.21 1.98 25.09
CA TRP A 100 1.11 2.51 25.40
C TRP A 100 1.12 4.03 25.24
N ILE A 101 0.58 4.56 24.14
CA ILE A 101 0.52 6.01 23.90
C ILE A 101 -0.29 6.71 25.00
N ILE A 102 -1.45 6.15 25.39
CA ILE A 102 -2.30 6.70 26.45
C ILE A 102 -1.56 6.77 27.79
N ARG A 103 -0.87 5.68 28.16
CA ARG A 103 -0.18 5.54 29.46
C ARG A 103 1.11 6.36 29.51
N GLN A 104 1.91 6.32 28.45
CA GLN A 104 3.24 6.92 28.41
C GLN A 104 3.24 8.38 27.95
N ARG A 105 2.18 8.84 27.27
CA ARG A 105 1.98 10.23 26.83
C ARG A 105 3.22 10.80 26.10
N PRO A 106 3.65 10.20 24.98
CA PRO A 106 4.78 10.70 24.22
C PRO A 106 4.54 12.14 23.75
N GLN A 107 5.62 12.92 23.58
CA GLN A 107 5.49 14.31 23.11
C GLN A 107 5.01 14.42 21.66
N ALA A 108 5.15 13.36 20.86
CA ALA A 108 4.65 13.27 19.50
C ALA A 108 4.41 11.81 19.12
N VAL A 109 3.46 11.60 18.19
CA VAL A 109 3.20 10.31 17.56
C VAL A 109 3.42 10.46 16.06
N VAL A 110 4.46 9.83 15.55
CA VAL A 110 4.83 9.80 14.13
C VAL A 110 4.22 8.57 13.49
N VAL A 111 3.58 8.73 12.33
CA VAL A 111 2.82 7.67 11.66
C VAL A 111 3.20 7.56 10.19
N GLU A 112 3.23 6.33 9.67
CA GLU A 112 3.51 6.06 8.26
C GLU A 112 2.34 6.47 7.36
N THR A 113 1.11 6.10 7.73
CA THR A 113 -0.06 6.32 6.87
C THR A 113 -0.66 7.69 7.15
N ALA A 114 -0.82 8.49 6.09
CA ALA A 114 -1.56 9.73 6.21
C ALA A 114 -3.06 9.49 6.46
N MET A 115 -3.62 10.14 7.48
CA MET A 115 -5.08 10.23 7.70
C MET A 115 -5.87 10.89 6.54
N GLY A 116 -5.19 11.56 5.61
CA GLY A 116 -5.82 12.19 4.44
C GLY A 116 -4.82 12.88 3.51
N PRO A 117 -5.26 13.37 2.35
CA PRO A 117 -4.38 13.96 1.34
C PRO A 117 -3.58 15.16 1.84
N GLU A 118 -4.19 16.04 2.65
CA GLU A 118 -3.49 17.19 3.24
C GLU A 118 -2.42 16.75 4.24
N HIS A 119 -2.74 15.78 5.11
CA HIS A 119 -1.76 15.22 6.05
C HIS A 119 -0.57 14.60 5.31
N GLY A 120 -0.85 13.88 4.23
CA GLY A 120 0.15 13.17 3.43
C GLY A 120 0.85 14.02 2.37
N ALA A 121 0.52 15.30 2.25
CA ALA A 121 1.05 16.17 1.18
C ALA A 121 2.55 16.46 1.37
N VAL A 122 3.04 16.49 2.61
CA VAL A 122 4.42 16.81 2.95
C VAL A 122 4.86 15.98 4.15
N SER A 123 6.02 15.33 4.05
CA SER A 123 6.66 14.65 5.20
C SER A 123 6.90 15.64 6.35
N GLY A 124 6.52 15.26 7.57
CA GLY A 124 6.60 16.09 8.76
C GLY A 124 5.41 17.02 8.96
N ASN A 125 4.35 16.91 8.15
CA ASN A 125 3.12 17.63 8.38
C ASN A 125 2.50 17.20 9.72
N VAL A 126 1.94 18.17 10.45
CA VAL A 126 1.48 17.97 11.83
C VAL A 126 -0.01 18.24 11.93
N ILE A 127 -0.75 17.35 12.59
CA ILE A 127 -2.17 17.52 12.90
C ILE A 127 -2.41 17.35 14.40
N ARG A 128 -3.21 18.25 14.96
CA ARG A 128 -3.76 18.18 16.32
C ARG A 128 -5.26 17.94 16.27
N CYS A 129 -5.77 17.44 17.39
CA CYS A 129 -7.20 17.33 17.60
C CYS A 129 -7.82 18.74 17.58
N GLY A 130 -8.76 18.96 16.68
CA GLY A 130 -9.44 20.25 16.47
C GLY A 130 -8.91 21.09 15.30
N ASP A 131 -7.81 20.69 14.66
CA ASP A 131 -7.32 21.37 13.46
C ASP A 131 -8.35 21.27 12.31
N GLN A 132 -8.49 22.36 11.54
CA GLN A 132 -9.33 22.36 10.34
C GLN A 132 -8.58 21.71 9.18
N VAL A 133 -9.20 20.70 8.57
CA VAL A 133 -8.75 20.05 7.34
C VAL A 133 -9.73 20.46 6.23
N ALA A 134 -9.21 20.91 5.08
CA ALA A 134 -10.04 21.49 4.03
C ALA A 134 -10.83 20.43 3.26
N ASP A 135 -10.30 19.22 3.10
CA ASP A 135 -11.02 18.05 2.55
C ASP A 135 -12.05 17.48 3.55
N PRO A 136 -13.37 17.58 3.27
CA PRO A 136 -14.42 17.10 4.18
C PRO A 136 -14.40 15.60 4.45
N THR A 137 -13.89 14.80 3.51
CA THR A 137 -13.81 13.33 3.59
C THR A 137 -12.61 12.91 4.44
N ALA A 138 -11.43 13.48 4.18
CA ALA A 138 -10.26 13.31 5.04
C ALA A 138 -10.52 13.81 6.47
N ALA A 139 -11.25 14.93 6.60
CA ALA A 139 -11.67 15.47 7.88
C ALA A 139 -12.64 14.54 8.62
N PHE A 140 -13.34 13.60 7.96
CA PHE A 140 -14.28 12.71 8.64
C PHE A 140 -13.57 11.79 9.65
N TYR A 141 -12.57 11.04 9.19
CA TYR A 141 -11.81 10.14 10.08
C TYR A 141 -11.07 10.91 11.16
N LEU A 142 -10.44 12.03 10.80
CA LEU A 142 -9.80 12.92 11.77
C LEU A 142 -10.79 13.40 12.84
N ARG A 143 -11.96 13.93 12.45
CA ARG A 143 -12.99 14.38 13.40
C ARG A 143 -13.47 13.24 14.28
N MET A 144 -13.69 12.07 13.71
CA MET A 144 -14.14 10.89 14.45
C MET A 144 -13.10 10.45 15.49
N PHE A 145 -11.83 10.29 15.10
CA PHE A 145 -10.76 9.91 16.03
C PHE A 145 -10.50 10.98 17.10
N CYS A 146 -10.55 12.26 16.73
CA CYS A 146 -10.44 13.37 17.68
C CYS A 146 -11.63 13.40 18.66
N GLN A 147 -12.86 13.18 18.20
CA GLN A 147 -14.04 13.06 19.08
C GLN A 147 -13.93 11.89 20.04
N ILE A 148 -13.49 10.72 19.59
CA ILE A 148 -13.22 9.58 20.45
C ILE A 148 -12.14 9.93 21.48
N GLY A 149 -11.03 10.54 21.05
CA GLY A 149 -9.93 10.97 21.93
C GLY A 149 -10.40 11.95 23.02
N VAL A 150 -11.18 12.97 22.65
CA VAL A 150 -11.77 13.93 23.59
C VAL A 150 -12.75 13.24 24.54
N SER A 151 -13.57 12.31 24.04
CA SER A 151 -14.54 11.59 24.87
C SER A 151 -13.86 10.66 25.89
N LEU A 152 -12.67 10.14 25.58
CA LEU A 152 -11.84 9.40 26.54
C LEU A 152 -11.35 10.29 27.69
N GLN A 153 -11.14 11.59 27.45
CA GLN A 153 -10.71 12.55 28.49
C GLN A 153 -11.83 12.84 29.51
N ASP A 154 -13.10 12.58 29.17
CA ASP A 154 -14.23 12.70 30.10
C ASP A 154 -14.18 11.62 31.21
N PHE A 155 -13.36 10.58 31.03
CA PHE A 155 -13.07 9.59 32.07
C PHE A 155 -12.12 10.20 33.11
N LYS A 156 -12.71 10.89 34.10
CA LYS A 156 -11.97 11.69 35.10
C LYS A 156 -11.16 10.88 36.11
N ASP A 157 -11.50 9.61 36.31
CA ASP A 157 -10.95 8.76 37.35
C ASP A 157 -10.21 7.55 36.74
N GLY A 158 -8.99 7.75 36.25
CA GLY A 158 -8.06 6.64 35.98
C GLY A 158 -7.35 6.64 34.63
N ASP A 159 -6.79 5.49 34.30
CA ASP A 159 -6.16 5.19 33.01
C ASP A 159 -7.27 5.12 31.94
N PHE A 160 -7.17 5.91 30.87
CA PHE A 160 -8.21 5.94 29.82
C PHE A 160 -8.43 4.55 29.18
N THR A 161 -7.44 3.66 29.27
CA THR A 161 -7.53 2.27 28.79
C THR A 161 -8.48 1.39 29.61
N GLU A 162 -8.86 1.82 30.82
CA GLU A 162 -9.84 1.13 31.66
C GLU A 162 -11.28 1.60 31.40
N SER A 163 -11.46 2.65 30.57
CA SER A 163 -12.78 3.19 30.26
C SER A 163 -13.62 2.19 29.43
N PRO A 164 -14.96 2.16 29.62
CA PRO A 164 -15.85 1.38 28.76
C PRO A 164 -15.74 1.76 27.28
N LEU A 165 -15.46 3.04 26.98
CA LEU A 165 -15.25 3.53 25.63
C LEU A 165 -14.01 2.87 25.00
N TRP A 166 -12.87 2.83 25.71
CA TRP A 166 -11.68 2.15 25.23
C TRP A 166 -11.92 0.66 24.98
N GLY A 167 -12.69 -0.01 25.85
CA GLY A 167 -13.09 -1.41 25.68
C GLY A 167 -13.76 -1.69 24.33
N ASN A 168 -14.55 -0.75 23.82
CA ASN A 168 -15.18 -0.83 22.49
C ASN A 168 -14.21 -0.46 21.37
N VAL A 169 -13.45 0.62 21.56
CA VAL A 169 -12.50 1.15 20.57
C VAL A 169 -11.40 0.15 20.25
N ARG A 170 -10.79 -0.48 21.25
CA ARG A 170 -9.63 -1.37 21.12
C ARG A 170 -9.86 -2.60 20.24
N SER A 171 -11.12 -2.99 20.05
CA SER A 171 -11.53 -4.13 19.23
C SER A 171 -12.05 -3.72 17.84
N SER A 172 -12.34 -2.43 17.64
CA SER A 172 -13.02 -1.91 16.45
C SER A 172 -12.07 -1.28 15.43
N TYR A 173 -10.83 -0.99 15.83
CA TYR A 173 -9.85 -0.27 15.03
C TYR A 173 -8.52 -1.03 14.96
N ASN A 174 -7.78 -0.84 13.87
CA ASN A 174 -6.45 -1.44 13.71
C ASN A 174 -5.38 -0.68 14.52
N GLY A 175 -4.17 -1.25 14.63
CA GLY A 175 -3.08 -0.68 15.42
C GLY A 175 -2.77 0.79 15.14
N GLU A 176 -2.75 1.19 13.87
CA GLU A 176 -2.43 2.56 13.47
C GLU A 176 -3.55 3.55 13.82
N GLN A 177 -4.81 3.16 13.61
CA GLN A 177 -5.97 3.96 14.01
C GLN A 177 -6.05 4.12 15.53
N LEU A 178 -5.69 3.09 16.30
CA LEU A 178 -5.60 3.16 17.75
C LEU A 178 -4.48 4.10 18.20
N ALA A 179 -3.38 4.22 17.44
CA ALA A 179 -2.35 5.22 17.69
C ALA A 179 -2.86 6.64 17.47
N TYR A 180 -3.67 6.89 16.42
CA TYR A 180 -4.31 8.20 16.20
C TYR A 180 -5.21 8.59 17.37
N ILE A 181 -6.07 7.68 17.80
CA ILE A 181 -6.98 7.90 18.93
C ILE A 181 -6.18 8.15 20.21
N GLY A 182 -5.14 7.36 20.49
CA GLY A 182 -4.28 7.54 21.66
C GLY A 182 -3.54 8.88 21.66
N ALA A 183 -3.05 9.32 20.49
CA ALA A 183 -2.42 10.64 20.35
C ALA A 183 -3.40 11.77 20.70
N PHE A 184 -4.62 11.73 20.15
CA PHE A 184 -5.63 12.74 20.46
C PHE A 184 -6.13 12.69 21.89
N ALA A 185 -6.29 11.51 22.47
CA ALA A 185 -6.68 11.35 23.87
C ALA A 185 -5.65 11.99 24.82
N THR A 186 -4.36 11.94 24.47
CA THR A 186 -3.27 12.49 25.29
C THR A 186 -2.87 13.91 24.91
N GLY A 187 -3.45 14.48 23.85
CA GLY A 187 -3.07 15.79 23.32
C GLY A 187 -1.75 15.81 22.56
N ALA A 188 -1.17 14.64 22.27
CA ALA A 188 0.03 14.54 21.45
C ALA A 188 -0.30 14.90 19.98
N PRO A 189 0.57 15.67 19.30
CA PRO A 189 0.45 15.90 17.88
C PRO A 189 0.69 14.60 17.10
N LEU A 190 -0.10 14.40 16.04
CA LEU A 190 0.17 13.41 15.00
C LEU A 190 1.06 14.01 13.93
N VAL A 191 2.11 13.29 13.54
CA VAL A 191 3.07 13.74 12.54
C VAL A 191 3.16 12.70 11.44
N PHE A 192 2.94 13.11 10.19
CA PHE A 192 3.16 12.24 9.04
C PHE A 192 4.66 12.03 8.84
N GLY A 193 5.14 10.80 9.03
CA GLY A 193 6.57 10.48 8.92
C GLY A 193 7.01 10.19 7.49
N ASP A 194 6.12 9.66 6.66
CA ASP A 194 6.48 9.08 5.37
C ASP A 194 6.66 10.14 4.27
N ARG A 195 7.20 9.69 3.14
CA ARG A 195 7.24 10.45 1.89
C ARG A 195 5.86 10.51 1.24
N PRO A 196 5.45 11.65 0.66
CA PRO A 196 4.26 11.71 -0.17
C PRO A 196 4.20 10.58 -1.22
N LYS A 197 3.05 9.88 -1.27
CA LYS A 197 2.87 8.68 -2.10
C LYS A 197 3.09 8.94 -3.59
N ASP A 198 2.73 10.14 -4.06
CA ASP A 198 2.90 10.54 -5.45
C ASP A 198 4.38 10.59 -5.86
N ILE A 199 5.27 11.07 -4.99
CA ILE A 199 6.72 11.04 -5.19
C ILE A 199 7.19 9.59 -5.27
N THR A 200 6.73 8.71 -4.38
CA THR A 200 7.09 7.28 -4.43
C THR A 200 6.67 6.63 -5.74
N TYR A 201 5.45 6.86 -6.23
CA TYR A 201 4.99 6.30 -7.50
C TYR A 201 5.77 6.85 -8.70
N ARG A 202 6.07 8.15 -8.71
CA ARG A 202 6.86 8.78 -9.78
C ARG A 202 8.30 8.30 -9.78
N ARG A 203 8.90 8.07 -8.61
CA ARG A 203 10.25 7.48 -8.49
C ARG A 203 10.25 6.04 -8.96
N LEU A 204 9.29 5.24 -8.51
CA LEU A 204 9.17 3.85 -8.91
C LEU A 204 9.02 3.73 -10.43
N PHE A 205 8.25 4.60 -11.08
CA PHE A 205 8.10 4.57 -12.54
C PHE A 205 9.29 5.19 -13.29
N GLY A 206 9.82 6.32 -12.80
CA GLY A 206 10.83 7.12 -13.50
C GLY A 206 12.25 6.57 -13.37
N LEU A 207 12.59 5.90 -12.26
CA LEU A 207 13.95 5.49 -11.94
C LEU A 207 14.22 3.99 -12.12
N THR A 208 13.19 3.18 -12.36
CA THR A 208 13.35 1.74 -12.59
C THR A 208 13.41 1.41 -14.07
N THR A 209 14.15 0.37 -14.42
CA THR A 209 14.05 -0.28 -15.73
C THR A 209 12.96 -1.36 -15.71
N VAL A 210 12.59 -1.88 -16.89
CA VAL A 210 11.69 -3.04 -16.99
C VAL A 210 12.26 -4.29 -16.30
N GLU A 211 13.59 -4.43 -16.28
CA GLU A 211 14.29 -5.51 -15.59
C GLU A 211 14.22 -5.36 -14.08
N ASP A 212 14.34 -4.13 -13.57
CA ASP A 212 14.20 -3.85 -12.14
C ASP A 212 12.79 -4.14 -11.64
N LEU A 213 11.76 -3.77 -12.42
CA LEU A 213 10.37 -4.07 -12.09
C LEU A 213 10.09 -5.58 -12.08
N ASP A 214 10.66 -6.33 -13.02
CA ASP A 214 10.53 -7.79 -13.06
C ASP A 214 11.30 -8.49 -11.90
N LYS A 215 12.48 -7.96 -11.53
CA LYS A 215 13.19 -8.39 -10.30
C LYS A 215 12.36 -8.10 -9.05
N GLY A 216 11.73 -6.93 -8.96
CA GLY A 216 10.81 -6.56 -7.89
C GLY A 216 9.59 -7.48 -7.82
N TYR A 217 9.02 -7.84 -8.97
CA TYR A 217 7.95 -8.83 -9.05
C TYR A 217 8.39 -10.19 -8.49
N SER A 218 9.56 -10.69 -8.89
CA SER A 218 10.15 -11.92 -8.35
C SER A 218 10.36 -11.85 -6.84
N HIS A 219 10.85 -10.72 -6.34
CA HIS A 219 11.10 -10.49 -4.92
C HIS A 219 9.80 -10.57 -4.12
N GLN A 220 8.76 -9.86 -4.55
CA GLN A 220 7.46 -9.87 -3.88
C GLN A 220 6.77 -11.23 -3.97
N ALA A 221 6.79 -11.89 -5.14
CA ALA A 221 6.24 -13.23 -5.29
C ALA A 221 6.94 -14.22 -4.33
N THR A 222 8.26 -14.13 -4.23
CA THR A 222 9.05 -14.94 -3.28
C THR A 222 8.63 -14.67 -1.84
N ALA A 223 8.50 -13.41 -1.43
CA ALA A 223 8.05 -13.04 -0.09
C ALA A 223 6.65 -13.62 0.22
N ASN A 224 5.70 -13.47 -0.71
CA ASN A 224 4.33 -13.97 -0.57
C ASN A 224 4.29 -15.50 -0.41
N TYR A 225 5.02 -16.24 -1.24
CA TYR A 225 5.03 -17.70 -1.17
C TYR A 225 5.79 -18.23 0.05
N ARG A 226 6.81 -17.52 0.54
CA ARG A 226 7.44 -17.85 1.82
C ARG A 226 6.46 -17.69 2.97
N SER A 227 5.73 -16.57 3.01
CA SER A 227 4.70 -16.31 4.01
C SER A 227 3.61 -17.39 3.98
N PHE A 228 3.12 -17.73 2.78
CA PHE A 228 2.14 -18.80 2.57
C PHE A 228 2.62 -20.16 3.12
N LEU A 229 3.91 -20.47 2.98
CA LEU A 229 4.51 -21.70 3.50
C LEU A 229 4.88 -21.63 4.99
N GLY A 230 4.61 -20.52 5.68
CA GLY A 230 5.04 -20.30 7.06
C GLY A 230 6.57 -20.26 7.22
N LEU A 231 7.31 -19.96 6.14
CA LEU A 231 8.75 -19.78 6.20
C LEU A 231 9.09 -18.38 6.72
N PRO A 232 10.12 -18.22 7.56
CA PRO A 232 10.53 -16.89 7.99
C PRO A 232 10.92 -16.01 6.78
N PRO A 233 10.79 -14.68 6.87
CA PRO A 233 11.34 -13.81 5.84
C PRO A 233 12.86 -14.05 5.70
N PRO A 234 13.44 -13.82 4.51
CA PRO A 234 14.89 -13.83 4.38
C PRO A 234 15.49 -12.78 5.34
N PRO A 235 16.73 -13.00 5.85
CA PRO A 235 17.43 -11.97 6.60
C PRO A 235 17.45 -10.66 5.81
N TYR A 236 17.20 -9.55 6.49
CA TYR A 236 17.29 -8.24 5.85
C TYR A 236 18.73 -7.96 5.45
N ASP A 237 18.94 -7.75 4.16
CA ASP A 237 20.24 -7.39 3.57
C ASP A 237 20.05 -6.13 2.71
N PRO A 238 20.44 -4.94 3.21
CA PRO A 238 20.24 -3.69 2.50
C PRO A 238 21.03 -3.59 1.19
N GLU A 239 22.09 -4.38 1.03
CA GLU A 239 22.95 -4.34 -0.17
C GLU A 239 22.41 -5.27 -1.28
N ALA A 240 21.50 -6.19 -0.94
CA ALA A 240 20.89 -7.15 -1.88
C ALA A 240 19.44 -6.81 -2.26
N LEU A 241 18.90 -5.68 -1.78
CA LEU A 241 17.54 -5.26 -2.12
C LEU A 241 17.42 -4.91 -3.61
N PRO A 242 16.35 -5.33 -4.29
CA PRO A 242 16.09 -4.83 -5.64
C PRO A 242 15.77 -3.33 -5.59
N VAL A 243 16.06 -2.62 -6.67
CA VAL A 243 15.86 -1.15 -6.77
C VAL A 243 14.42 -0.74 -6.42
N THR A 244 13.44 -1.58 -6.77
CA THR A 244 12.03 -1.35 -6.42
C THR A 244 11.82 -1.28 -4.90
N GLU A 245 12.54 -2.10 -4.13
CA GLU A 245 12.46 -2.16 -2.66
C GLU A 245 13.30 -1.11 -1.97
N ILE A 246 14.40 -0.69 -2.59
CA ILE A 246 15.10 0.53 -2.19
C ILE A 246 14.12 1.71 -2.25
N ILE A 247 13.40 1.88 -3.36
CA ILE A 247 12.44 2.99 -3.54
C ILE A 247 11.21 2.85 -2.65
N SER A 248 10.62 1.65 -2.54
CA SER A 248 9.35 1.40 -1.84
C SER A 248 9.51 1.28 -0.32
N MET A 249 10.73 1.00 0.17
CA MET A 249 11.02 0.80 1.60
C MET A 249 12.16 1.72 2.07
N GLN A 250 13.41 1.46 1.67
CA GLN A 250 14.61 2.08 2.27
C GLN A 250 14.60 3.62 2.15
N GLU A 251 14.22 4.16 0.99
CA GLU A 251 14.12 5.61 0.80
C GLU A 251 13.05 6.25 1.70
N ARG A 252 11.90 5.57 1.89
CA ARG A 252 10.80 6.03 2.75
C ARG A 252 11.19 5.98 4.21
N GLU A 253 11.89 4.92 4.62
CA GLU A 253 12.44 4.77 5.97
C GLU A 253 13.44 5.88 6.30
N ALA A 254 14.32 6.23 5.36
CA ALA A 254 15.22 7.37 5.54
C ALA A 254 14.45 8.68 5.77
N VAL A 255 13.38 8.93 5.00
CA VAL A 255 12.50 10.10 5.18
C VAL A 255 11.82 10.08 6.55
N MET A 256 11.30 8.93 7.00
CA MET A 256 10.73 8.79 8.34
C MET A 256 11.74 9.11 9.44
N LEU A 257 12.97 8.59 9.33
CA LEU A 257 14.04 8.88 10.29
C LEU A 257 14.43 10.36 10.30
N LYS A 258 14.38 11.05 9.14
CA LYS A 258 14.57 12.50 9.08
C LYS A 258 13.49 13.25 9.87
N VAL A 259 12.23 12.89 9.71
CA VAL A 259 11.13 13.54 10.44
C VAL A 259 11.30 13.33 11.95
N VAL A 260 11.62 12.10 12.37
CA VAL A 260 11.92 11.78 13.77
C VAL A 260 13.12 12.57 14.28
N TYR A 261 14.21 12.64 13.52
CA TYR A 261 15.39 13.42 13.89
C TYR A 261 15.08 14.91 14.04
N GLN A 262 14.29 15.48 13.13
CA GLN A 262 13.83 16.87 13.22
C GLN A 262 12.94 17.10 14.46
N LEU A 263 12.11 16.13 14.84
CA LEU A 263 11.31 16.18 16.08
C LEU A 263 12.20 16.16 17.32
N CYS A 264 13.18 15.26 17.41
CA CYS A 264 14.13 15.19 18.53
C CYS A 264 14.82 16.55 18.77
N HIS A 265 15.13 17.27 17.69
CA HIS A 265 15.79 18.58 17.74
C HIS A 265 14.81 19.77 17.79
N ASN A 266 13.49 19.53 17.83
CA ASN A 266 12.45 20.57 17.77
C ASN A 266 12.56 21.51 16.56
N ARG A 267 12.85 20.94 15.38
CA ARG A 267 13.16 21.64 14.11
C ARG A 267 12.07 21.52 13.04
N LEU A 268 10.91 20.94 13.34
CA LEU A 268 9.80 20.93 12.38
C LEU A 268 9.19 22.33 12.27
N THR A 269 9.19 22.86 11.05
CA THR A 269 8.89 24.26 10.72
C THR A 269 7.48 24.70 11.09
N GLN A 270 6.52 23.77 11.17
CA GLN A 270 5.13 24.13 11.37
C GLN A 270 4.74 24.33 12.84
N GLN A 271 5.37 23.69 13.82
CA GLN A 271 5.05 23.93 15.24
C GLN A 271 6.25 23.49 16.09
N GLN A 272 6.76 24.39 16.95
CA GLN A 272 7.56 23.94 18.09
C GLN A 272 6.69 23.00 18.92
N LEU A 273 7.18 21.80 19.25
CA LEU A 273 6.54 20.99 20.28
C LEU A 273 6.47 21.84 21.55
N ALA A 274 5.29 21.89 22.18
CA ALA A 274 5.13 22.61 23.43
C ALA A 274 6.07 21.98 24.48
N GLY A 275 7.00 22.75 25.05
CA GLY A 275 7.83 22.29 26.17
C GLY A 275 9.29 21.92 25.88
N GLY A 276 9.86 22.29 24.73
CA GLY A 276 11.30 22.15 24.48
C GLY A 276 11.67 20.83 23.80
N GLN A 277 12.82 20.24 24.14
CA GLN A 277 13.27 18.97 23.57
C GLN A 277 12.38 17.81 24.05
N PRO A 278 11.86 16.95 23.16
CA PRO A 278 11.03 15.81 23.55
C PRO A 278 11.86 14.78 24.32
N LYS A 279 11.26 14.17 25.34
CA LYS A 279 11.82 13.04 26.08
C LYS A 279 11.51 11.71 25.38
N SER A 280 10.30 11.57 24.84
CA SER A 280 9.86 10.38 24.14
C SER A 280 8.99 10.68 22.92
N ILE A 281 9.16 9.86 21.88
CA ILE A 281 8.39 9.88 20.64
C ILE A 281 7.90 8.46 20.36
N ALA A 282 6.65 8.32 19.91
CA ALA A 282 6.18 7.06 19.32
C ALA A 282 6.31 7.12 17.80
N LEU A 283 6.93 6.10 17.19
CA LEU A 283 6.97 5.91 15.74
C LEU A 283 6.14 4.66 15.40
N VAL A 284 5.06 4.82 14.64
CA VAL A 284 4.11 3.76 14.30
C VAL A 284 4.14 3.55 12.79
N VAL A 285 4.60 2.37 12.36
CA VAL A 285 4.88 2.03 10.96
C VAL A 285 4.46 0.59 10.66
N GLY A 286 4.19 0.25 9.41
CA GLY A 286 3.99 -1.13 8.99
C GLY A 286 5.15 -2.03 9.41
N SER A 287 4.86 -3.25 9.86
CA SER A 287 5.88 -4.18 10.39
C SER A 287 7.02 -4.47 9.41
N ALA A 288 6.75 -4.36 8.10
CA ALA A 288 7.73 -4.49 7.03
C ALA A 288 8.88 -3.46 7.11
N HIS A 289 8.66 -2.29 7.73
CA HIS A 289 9.66 -1.24 7.86
C HIS A 289 10.64 -1.43 9.04
N LEU A 290 10.33 -2.34 9.98
CA LEU A 290 11.07 -2.45 11.24
C LEU A 290 12.55 -2.75 11.05
N ALA A 291 12.88 -3.71 10.19
CA ALA A 291 14.27 -4.12 9.95
C ALA A 291 15.09 -3.01 9.29
N GLY A 292 14.50 -2.34 8.29
CA GLY A 292 15.16 -1.27 7.56
C GLY A 292 15.37 -0.01 8.39
N LEU A 293 14.36 0.42 9.16
CA LEU A 293 14.48 1.54 10.11
C LEU A 293 15.60 1.32 11.13
N LYS A 294 15.65 0.14 11.74
CA LYS A 294 16.67 -0.21 12.73
C LYS A 294 18.07 -0.19 12.10
N SER A 295 18.23 -0.87 10.97
CA SER A 295 19.51 -0.94 10.24
C SER A 295 20.00 0.45 9.81
N LEU A 296 19.10 1.28 9.28
CA LEU A 296 19.43 2.63 8.86
C LEU A 296 19.83 3.51 10.04
N TRP A 297 19.06 3.51 11.13
CA TRP A 297 19.37 4.32 12.32
C TRP A 297 20.72 3.96 12.92
N GLU A 298 20.98 2.66 13.16
CA GLU A 298 22.21 2.17 13.79
C GLU A 298 23.46 2.42 12.93
N SER A 299 23.32 2.30 11.59
CA SER A 299 24.43 2.56 10.67
C SER A 299 24.66 4.04 10.37
N GLY A 300 23.66 4.90 10.63
CA GLY A 300 23.69 6.31 10.24
C GLY A 300 23.51 6.57 8.74
N LYS A 301 23.40 5.53 7.90
CA LYS A 301 23.30 5.63 6.43
C LYS A 301 22.10 6.47 5.94
N TRP A 302 21.03 6.58 6.75
CA TRP A 302 19.89 7.45 6.40
C TRP A 302 20.30 8.91 6.20
N ARG A 303 21.34 9.37 6.92
CA ARG A 303 21.87 10.73 6.77
C ARG A 303 22.52 10.90 5.41
N GLU A 304 23.32 9.92 4.98
CA GLU A 304 23.98 9.90 3.67
C GLU A 304 22.95 9.89 2.53
N LEU A 305 21.94 9.02 2.61
CA LEU A 305 20.85 8.93 1.64
C LEU A 305 20.10 10.26 1.46
N LEU A 306 20.02 11.06 2.53
CA LEU A 306 19.35 12.35 2.52
C LEU A 306 20.31 13.54 2.31
N GLY A 307 21.60 13.29 2.09
CA GLY A 307 22.61 14.35 1.97
C GLY A 307 22.75 15.21 3.24
N ILE A 308 22.45 14.63 4.40
CA ILE A 308 22.60 15.28 5.72
C ILE A 308 24.04 15.08 6.17
N GLY A 309 24.81 16.16 6.21
CA GLY A 309 26.17 16.12 6.76
C GLY A 309 26.18 15.65 8.22
N ALA A 310 27.33 15.13 8.68
CA ALA A 310 27.50 14.66 10.05
C ALA A 310 27.25 15.75 11.13
N ALA A 311 27.28 17.03 10.75
CA ALA A 311 27.08 18.16 11.65
C ALA A 311 25.59 18.59 11.70
N PRO A 312 24.98 18.68 12.89
CA PRO A 312 23.59 19.14 13.08
C PRO A 312 23.29 20.53 12.51
N GLU A 313 24.31 21.37 12.33
CA GLU A 313 24.19 22.76 11.88
C GLU A 313 24.15 22.90 10.34
N SER A 314 24.43 21.83 9.59
CA SER A 314 24.41 21.90 8.13
C SER A 314 22.97 22.04 7.62
N PRO A 315 22.64 23.06 6.82
CA PRO A 315 21.33 23.17 6.19
C PRO A 315 21.08 21.88 5.41
N LEU A 316 19.89 21.31 5.59
CA LEU A 316 19.44 20.15 4.82
C LEU A 316 19.49 20.55 3.33
N GLN A 317 20.42 19.98 2.56
CA GLN A 317 20.24 20.04 1.10
C GLN A 317 18.91 19.37 0.77
N ALA A 318 18.20 19.90 -0.22
CA ALA A 318 16.98 19.29 -0.70
C ALA A 318 17.34 17.91 -1.26
N SER A 319 17.15 16.86 -0.46
CA SER A 319 17.38 15.48 -0.91
C SER A 319 16.50 15.21 -2.12
N GLU A 320 17.10 14.64 -3.17
CA GLU A 320 16.37 14.16 -4.34
C GLU A 320 15.29 13.13 -3.96
N LEU A 321 15.42 12.47 -2.79
CA LEU A 321 14.42 11.54 -2.26
C LEU A 321 13.07 12.19 -2.00
N LEU A 322 13.05 13.51 -1.75
CA LEU A 322 11.83 14.31 -1.54
C LEU A 322 11.37 15.02 -2.82
N SER A 323 11.98 14.72 -3.96
CA SER A 323 11.62 15.30 -5.24
C SER A 323 11.10 14.22 -6.19
N ALA A 324 10.03 14.54 -6.91
CA ALA A 324 9.55 13.70 -7.99
C ALA A 324 10.47 13.84 -9.22
N PRO A 325 11.00 12.74 -9.77
CA PRO A 325 11.81 12.80 -10.97
C PRO A 325 10.94 13.17 -12.19
N PRO A 326 11.54 13.72 -13.26
CA PRO A 326 10.84 13.85 -14.53
C PRO A 326 10.41 12.47 -15.02
N LEU A 327 9.14 12.34 -15.39
CA LEU A 327 8.63 11.09 -15.93
C LEU A 327 9.02 10.94 -17.40
N PRO A 328 9.35 9.72 -17.87
CA PRO A 328 9.49 9.49 -19.29
C PRO A 328 8.14 9.75 -19.97
N THR A 329 8.17 10.47 -21.09
CA THR A 329 7.01 10.59 -21.96
C THR A 329 6.80 9.30 -22.75
N PRO A 330 5.58 8.99 -23.16
CA PRO A 330 5.30 7.88 -24.08
C PRO A 330 6.10 7.94 -25.37
N GLU A 331 6.52 9.13 -25.80
CA GLU A 331 7.35 9.37 -26.99
C GLU A 331 8.82 9.02 -26.72
N SER A 332 9.31 9.33 -25.51
CA SER A 332 10.70 9.07 -25.11
C SER A 332 10.95 7.64 -24.63
N ASP A 333 9.91 6.89 -24.24
CA ASP A 333 10.04 5.49 -23.83
C ASP A 333 9.16 4.57 -24.69
N PRO A 334 9.73 3.85 -25.68
CA PRO A 334 8.96 2.90 -26.49
C PRO A 334 8.41 1.73 -25.66
N LYS A 335 8.96 1.47 -24.46
CA LYS A 335 8.51 0.42 -23.53
C LYS A 335 7.57 0.98 -22.44
N TYR A 336 7.01 2.19 -22.59
CA TYR A 336 6.15 2.81 -21.59
C TYR A 336 5.01 1.88 -21.13
N GLY A 337 4.29 1.25 -22.07
CA GLY A 337 3.19 0.33 -21.77
C GLY A 337 3.64 -0.90 -20.99
N LEU A 338 4.73 -1.53 -21.44
CA LEU A 338 5.36 -2.66 -20.75
C LEU A 338 5.78 -2.29 -19.33
N ARG A 339 6.47 -1.15 -19.16
CA ARG A 339 6.91 -0.65 -17.85
C ARG A 339 5.72 -0.43 -16.92
N ARG A 340 4.65 0.22 -17.40
CA ARG A 340 3.45 0.45 -16.60
C ARG A 340 2.78 -0.87 -16.20
N GLY A 341 2.63 -1.80 -17.14
CA GLY A 341 2.04 -3.12 -16.89
C GLY A 341 2.81 -3.94 -15.86
N LEU A 342 4.16 -3.91 -15.91
CA LEU A 342 5.02 -4.58 -14.93
C LEU A 342 4.93 -3.94 -13.56
N MET A 343 5.01 -2.61 -13.48
CA MET A 343 4.89 -1.87 -12.22
C MET A 343 3.55 -2.17 -11.54
N GLU A 344 2.43 -2.09 -12.27
CA GLU A 344 1.11 -2.39 -11.70
C GLU A 344 0.95 -3.87 -11.30
N SER A 345 1.50 -4.79 -12.09
CA SER A 345 1.48 -6.23 -11.77
C SER A 345 2.30 -6.54 -10.52
N MET A 346 3.48 -5.94 -10.37
CA MET A 346 4.31 -6.04 -9.17
C MET A 346 3.59 -5.47 -7.96
N MET A 347 3.07 -4.23 -8.05
CA MET A 347 2.37 -3.60 -6.95
C MET A 347 1.16 -4.42 -6.50
N ARG A 348 0.40 -5.00 -7.44
CA ARG A 348 -0.76 -5.86 -7.15
C ARG A 348 -0.44 -7.05 -6.24
N LEU A 349 0.81 -7.49 -6.17
CA LEU A 349 1.23 -8.56 -5.27
C LEU A 349 1.32 -8.13 -3.80
N ASN A 350 1.41 -6.82 -3.51
CA ASN A 350 1.65 -6.31 -2.16
C ASN A 350 0.64 -5.25 -1.69
N VAL A 351 -0.07 -4.59 -2.62
CA VAL A 351 -0.94 -3.45 -2.28
C VAL A 351 -2.40 -3.70 -2.66
N THR A 352 -3.30 -2.99 -1.98
CA THR A 352 -4.74 -3.09 -2.25
C THR A 352 -5.14 -2.42 -3.57
N ARG A 353 -6.39 -2.64 -4.02
CA ARG A 353 -6.90 -2.05 -5.26
C ARG A 353 -7.00 -0.52 -5.18
N GLU A 354 -7.24 0.01 -3.99
CA GLU A 354 -7.30 1.44 -3.72
C GLU A 354 -5.94 2.09 -3.99
N VAL A 355 -4.85 1.47 -3.51
CA VAL A 355 -3.49 1.94 -3.78
C VAL A 355 -3.18 1.91 -5.28
N LEU A 356 -3.61 0.88 -6.02
CA LEU A 356 -3.43 0.83 -7.48
C LEU A 356 -4.17 1.97 -8.20
N LYS A 357 -5.36 2.35 -7.72
CA LYS A 357 -6.13 3.48 -8.26
C LYS A 357 -5.42 4.83 -8.01
N ASP A 358 -4.73 4.97 -6.88
CA ASP A 358 -3.91 6.16 -6.60
C ASP A 358 -2.78 6.30 -7.62
N VAL A 359 -2.17 5.18 -8.06
CA VAL A 359 -1.11 5.21 -9.09
C VAL A 359 -1.65 5.75 -10.42
N GLU A 360 -2.83 5.32 -10.85
CA GLU A 360 -3.48 5.85 -12.06
C GLU A 360 -3.77 7.35 -11.93
N THR A 361 -4.20 7.79 -10.74
CA THR A 361 -4.44 9.22 -10.46
C THR A 361 -3.15 10.04 -10.56
N VAL A 362 -2.02 9.50 -10.11
CA VAL A 362 -0.73 10.21 -10.08
C VAL A 362 0.00 10.19 -11.42
N LEU A 363 0.05 9.03 -12.08
CA LEU A 363 0.80 8.85 -13.34
C LEU A 363 -0.06 9.11 -14.59
N GLY A 364 -1.38 9.19 -14.43
CA GLY A 364 -2.32 9.25 -15.53
C GLY A 364 -2.58 7.90 -16.19
N PRO A 365 -3.53 7.87 -17.15
CA PRO A 365 -3.86 6.65 -17.89
C PRO A 365 -2.73 6.23 -18.83
N VAL A 366 -2.70 4.95 -19.18
CA VAL A 366 -1.78 4.45 -20.21
C VAL A 366 -2.22 4.99 -21.58
N PRO A 367 -1.30 5.54 -22.38
CA PRO A 367 -1.62 5.99 -23.74
C PRO A 367 -2.19 4.86 -24.59
N GLU A 368 -3.20 5.14 -25.42
CA GLU A 368 -3.90 4.12 -26.23
C GLU A 368 -2.95 3.24 -27.06
N ARG A 369 -1.95 3.85 -27.69
CA ARG A 369 -0.94 3.13 -28.52
C ARG A 369 -0.08 2.13 -27.73
N GLN A 370 0.00 2.31 -26.41
CA GLN A 370 0.77 1.47 -25.48
C GLN A 370 -0.13 0.60 -24.59
N ALA A 371 -1.45 0.76 -24.67
CA ALA A 371 -2.42 0.06 -23.84
C ALA A 371 -2.39 -1.46 -24.08
N VAL A 372 -2.23 -1.89 -25.33
CA VAL A 372 -2.13 -3.31 -25.70
C VAL A 372 -0.96 -3.98 -24.99
N ALA A 373 0.21 -3.33 -24.97
CA ALA A 373 1.40 -3.84 -24.28
C ALA A 373 1.16 -3.93 -22.76
N ALA A 374 0.59 -2.88 -22.17
CA ALA A 374 0.30 -2.86 -20.73
C ALA A 374 -0.68 -3.96 -20.33
N GLU A 375 -1.76 -4.17 -21.08
CA GLU A 375 -2.76 -5.20 -20.79
C GLU A 375 -2.22 -6.61 -21.04
N ALA A 376 -1.44 -6.84 -22.10
CA ALA A 376 -0.78 -8.12 -22.35
C ALA A 376 0.15 -8.51 -21.19
N VAL A 377 0.91 -7.55 -20.67
CA VAL A 377 1.78 -7.76 -19.51
C VAL A 377 0.97 -8.09 -18.27
N LYS A 378 -0.10 -7.34 -17.99
CA LYS A 378 -1.00 -7.63 -16.85
C LYS A 378 -1.61 -9.01 -16.93
N GLU A 379 -1.91 -9.50 -18.13
CA GLU A 379 -2.45 -10.83 -18.33
C GLU A 379 -1.39 -11.91 -18.06
N VAL A 380 -0.19 -11.77 -18.62
CA VAL A 380 0.93 -12.70 -18.42
C VAL A 380 1.35 -12.73 -16.94
N TYR A 381 1.62 -11.57 -16.34
CA TYR A 381 2.07 -11.42 -14.96
C TYR A 381 0.93 -11.55 -13.93
N GLY A 382 -0.32 -11.52 -14.37
CA GLY A 382 -1.48 -11.86 -13.56
C GLY A 382 -1.66 -13.37 -13.39
N SER A 383 -1.00 -14.20 -14.20
CA SER A 383 -1.15 -15.65 -14.15
C SER A 383 -0.41 -16.28 -12.95
N PRO A 384 -1.01 -17.26 -12.26
CA PRO A 384 -0.31 -18.00 -11.20
C PRO A 384 0.96 -18.69 -11.69
N ARG A 385 0.99 -19.14 -12.95
CA ARG A 385 2.17 -19.79 -13.54
C ARG A 385 3.33 -18.81 -13.72
N MET A 386 3.09 -17.55 -14.05
CA MET A 386 4.15 -16.53 -14.06
C MET A 386 4.71 -16.28 -12.66
N GLN A 387 3.86 -16.24 -11.63
CA GLN A 387 4.34 -16.15 -10.25
C GLN A 387 5.26 -17.33 -9.90
N LEU A 388 4.86 -18.56 -10.20
CA LEU A 388 5.71 -19.75 -9.99
C LEU A 388 7.01 -19.70 -10.82
N ALA A 389 6.94 -19.22 -12.07
CA ALA A 389 8.11 -19.03 -12.93
C ALA A 389 9.10 -18.01 -12.35
N SER A 390 8.61 -17.07 -11.55
CA SER A 390 9.42 -16.04 -10.91
C SER A 390 10.16 -16.49 -9.64
N LEU A 391 9.86 -17.68 -9.12
CA LEU A 391 10.42 -18.17 -7.85
C LEU A 391 11.82 -18.78 -7.99
N PRO A 392 12.67 -18.67 -6.94
CA PRO A 392 13.89 -19.45 -6.82
C PRO A 392 13.62 -20.95 -6.85
N LYS A 393 14.59 -21.73 -7.34
CA LYS A 393 14.45 -23.19 -7.53
C LYS A 393 14.13 -23.90 -6.21
N GLU A 394 14.77 -23.48 -5.13
CA GLU A 394 14.64 -24.05 -3.80
C GLU A 394 13.24 -23.83 -3.23
N LEU A 395 12.63 -22.66 -3.50
CA LEU A 395 11.28 -22.36 -3.03
C LEU A 395 10.23 -23.07 -3.89
N LEU A 396 10.44 -23.12 -5.22
CA LEU A 396 9.56 -23.85 -6.12
C LEU A 396 9.48 -25.34 -5.76
N GLY A 397 10.62 -25.96 -5.44
CA GLY A 397 10.67 -27.37 -5.02
C GLY A 397 9.87 -27.68 -3.75
N LYS A 398 9.57 -26.68 -2.90
CA LYS A 398 8.73 -26.85 -1.71
C LYS A 398 7.23 -26.72 -2.00
N LEU A 399 6.86 -26.01 -3.07
CA LEU A 399 5.46 -25.76 -3.44
C LEU A 399 4.87 -26.90 -4.24
N ILE A 400 5.70 -27.61 -5.00
CA ILE A 400 5.23 -28.59 -5.96
C ILE A 400 5.38 -29.99 -5.41
N VAL A 401 4.23 -30.61 -5.15
CA VAL A 401 4.13 -31.98 -4.65
C VAL A 401 3.55 -32.86 -5.75
N GLY A 402 4.08 -34.08 -5.91
CA GLY A 402 3.46 -35.11 -6.76
C GLY A 402 3.80 -35.04 -8.26
N LEU A 403 4.90 -34.40 -8.65
CA LEU A 403 5.37 -34.48 -10.04
C LEU A 403 5.73 -35.93 -10.41
N PRO A 404 5.47 -36.36 -11.67
CA PRO A 404 5.97 -37.62 -12.18
C PRO A 404 7.50 -37.71 -12.01
N ARG A 405 8.00 -38.90 -11.64
CA ARG A 405 9.45 -39.12 -11.49
C ARG A 405 10.19 -38.69 -12.75
N GLY A 406 11.21 -37.85 -12.59
CA GLY A 406 12.04 -37.35 -13.69
C GLY A 406 11.53 -36.05 -14.35
N SER A 407 10.41 -35.47 -13.91
CA SER A 407 9.95 -34.17 -14.39
C SER A 407 10.60 -33.03 -13.61
N ASP A 408 11.26 -32.08 -14.29
CA ASP A 408 11.68 -30.81 -13.68
C ASP A 408 10.63 -29.74 -13.99
N PHE A 409 9.89 -29.28 -12.97
CA PHE A 409 8.90 -28.23 -13.18
C PHE A 409 9.52 -26.88 -13.55
N GLN A 410 10.83 -26.70 -13.34
CA GLN A 410 11.56 -25.58 -13.91
C GLN A 410 11.49 -25.59 -15.44
N GLU A 411 11.66 -26.76 -16.07
CA GLU A 411 11.56 -26.91 -17.52
C GLU A 411 10.13 -26.65 -18.01
N VAL A 412 9.12 -27.10 -17.25
CA VAL A 412 7.70 -26.82 -17.56
C VAL A 412 7.41 -25.31 -17.58
N LEU A 413 8.09 -24.54 -16.73
CA LEU A 413 7.95 -23.09 -16.65
C LEU A 413 8.93 -22.35 -17.56
N GLN A 414 9.77 -23.04 -18.34
CA GLN A 414 10.87 -22.41 -19.08
C GLN A 414 10.37 -21.36 -20.07
N THR A 415 9.30 -21.63 -20.81
CA THR A 415 8.72 -20.64 -21.75
C THR A 415 8.30 -19.35 -21.03
N LEU A 416 7.75 -19.46 -19.82
CA LEU A 416 7.41 -18.29 -19.00
C LEU A 416 8.65 -17.61 -18.43
N ARG A 417 9.74 -18.34 -18.16
CA ARG A 417 11.02 -17.76 -17.72
C ARG A 417 11.72 -17.01 -18.85
N ASP A 418 11.65 -17.53 -20.07
CA ASP A 418 12.31 -16.94 -21.24
C ASP A 418 11.68 -15.61 -21.65
N ILE A 419 10.40 -15.40 -21.36
CA ILE A 419 9.74 -14.11 -21.66
C ILE A 419 10.13 -13.01 -20.68
N ARG A 420 10.73 -13.33 -19.52
CA ARG A 420 10.96 -12.37 -18.44
C ARG A 420 12.07 -11.38 -18.76
N PRO A 421 11.88 -10.07 -18.58
CA PRO A 421 12.91 -9.06 -18.84
C PRO A 421 14.20 -9.31 -18.07
N MET A 422 14.14 -9.75 -16.81
CA MET A 422 15.35 -10.02 -16.03
C MET A 422 16.20 -11.18 -16.59
N ASN A 423 15.63 -12.00 -17.48
CA ASN A 423 16.31 -13.07 -18.20
C ASN A 423 16.65 -12.69 -19.66
N GLY A 424 16.49 -11.42 -20.04
CA GLY A 424 16.68 -10.92 -21.41
C GLY A 424 15.45 -11.07 -22.32
N GLY A 425 14.30 -11.48 -21.78
CA GLY A 425 13.05 -11.64 -22.51
C GLY A 425 12.33 -10.32 -22.80
N PRO A 426 11.32 -10.32 -23.70
CA PRO A 426 10.58 -9.12 -24.10
C PRO A 426 9.53 -8.64 -23.08
N GLY A 427 9.26 -9.41 -22.02
CA GLY A 427 8.20 -9.18 -21.03
C GLY A 427 6.85 -9.76 -21.42
N TYR A 428 6.51 -9.72 -22.71
CA TYR A 428 5.31 -10.37 -23.24
C TYR A 428 5.49 -10.68 -24.73
N SER A 429 4.63 -11.56 -25.24
CA SER A 429 4.42 -11.76 -26.67
C SER A 429 2.96 -12.18 -26.90
N GLU A 430 2.45 -12.04 -28.12
CA GLU A 430 1.11 -12.52 -28.46
C GLU A 430 0.99 -14.03 -28.23
N ASP A 431 2.00 -14.79 -28.63
CA ASP A 431 2.08 -16.24 -28.38
C ASP A 431 2.03 -16.56 -26.88
N MET A 432 2.71 -15.78 -26.04
CA MET A 432 2.70 -15.98 -24.59
C MET A 432 1.32 -15.65 -23.99
N VAL A 433 0.65 -14.61 -24.48
CA VAL A 433 -0.73 -14.31 -24.06
C VAL A 433 -1.66 -15.46 -24.45
N MET A 434 -1.56 -15.96 -25.68
CA MET A 434 -2.36 -17.09 -26.14
C MET A 434 -2.05 -18.37 -25.36
N TYR A 435 -0.78 -18.60 -25.02
CA TYR A 435 -0.34 -19.70 -24.17
C TYR A 435 -0.97 -19.61 -22.78
N VAL A 436 -0.87 -18.47 -22.10
CA VAL A 436 -1.48 -18.25 -20.78
C VAL A 436 -3.00 -18.41 -20.81
N ARG A 437 -3.67 -17.95 -21.88
CA ARG A 437 -5.11 -18.19 -22.09
C ARG A 437 -5.43 -19.66 -22.24
N GLY A 438 -4.68 -20.37 -23.09
CA GLY A 438 -4.83 -21.81 -23.35
C GLY A 438 -4.73 -22.65 -22.07
N LEU A 439 -3.81 -22.26 -21.17
CA LEU A 439 -3.58 -22.90 -19.89
C LEU A 439 -4.74 -22.76 -18.86
N ASN A 440 -5.70 -21.87 -19.11
CA ASN A 440 -6.91 -21.72 -18.28
C ASN A 440 -8.07 -22.63 -18.76
N PHE A 441 -7.98 -23.22 -19.96
CA PHE A 441 -9.02 -24.08 -20.53
C PHE A 441 -8.85 -25.57 -20.19
N GLU A 442 -7.75 -25.96 -19.55
CA GLU A 442 -7.47 -27.36 -19.16
C GLU A 442 -7.96 -27.72 -17.73
N LEU A 443 -8.93 -26.97 -17.19
CA LEU A 443 -9.55 -27.22 -15.87
C LEU A 443 -11.01 -27.71 -15.97
N GLU A 444 -11.39 -28.36 -17.08
CA GLU A 444 -12.66 -29.10 -17.21
C GLU A 444 -12.46 -30.61 -17.11
#